data_AF-A0A3N5Q158-F1
#
_entry.id   AF-A0A3N5Q158-F1
#
_cell.length_a   1.000
_cell.length_b   1.000
_cell.length_c   1.000
_cell.angle_alpha   90.00
_cell.angle_beta   90.00
_cell.angle_gamma   90.00
#
_symmetry.space_group_name_H-M   'P 1'
#
loop_
_entity.id
_entity.type
_entity.pdbx_description
1 polymer ?
#
loop_
_entity_poly.entity_id
_entity_poly.type
_entity_poly.pdbx_seq_one_letter_code
_entity_poly.pdbx_strand_id
1 'polypeptide(L)'
;MEQTVKGRATIRTSGVLFMVSAVFEIMDYNSAVALFGGVRAGAVALIYHFVFAALYALSGIGMWTSKPWGYSTFMATTAVYTIDKVQLMLFPQAFYDYVLQQLTVTREIVGMIPKEQLVQYFMIAYAVLLLCWWGFALYIHMRRQYFQEKTSGL
;
A
#
# COMPACT_ATOMS: atom_id res chain seq x y z
N MET A 1 17.72 -32.91 6.18
CA MET A 1 16.35 -32.73 5.65
C MET A 1 16.07 -31.24 5.69
N GLU A 2 16.16 -30.55 4.55
CA GLU A 2 15.92 -29.11 4.45
C GLU A 2 14.47 -28.85 4.86
N GLN A 3 14.24 -28.18 5.99
CA GLN A 3 12.89 -27.76 6.35
C GLN A 3 12.47 -26.66 5.37
N THR A 4 11.76 -27.04 4.31
CA THR A 4 11.19 -26.07 3.37
C THR A 4 10.23 -25.17 4.15
N VAL A 5 10.63 -23.92 4.40
CA VAL A 5 9.79 -22.95 5.11
C VAL A 5 8.52 -22.71 4.29
N LYS A 6 7.38 -23.13 4.86
CA LYS A 6 6.07 -22.96 4.24
C LYS A 6 5.81 -21.47 3.96
N GLY A 7 5.43 -21.15 2.73
CA GLY A 7 5.10 -19.78 2.32
C GLY A 7 6.28 -18.96 1.79
N ARG A 8 7.51 -19.50 1.74
CA ARG A 8 8.68 -18.80 1.19
C ARG A 8 8.45 -18.22 -0.22
N ALA A 9 7.86 -19.00 -1.12
CA ALA A 9 7.57 -18.55 -2.49
C ALA A 9 6.56 -17.39 -2.51
N THR A 10 5.46 -17.50 -1.77
CA THR A 10 4.44 -16.45 -1.65
C THR A 10 5.06 -15.17 -1.08
N ILE A 11 5.80 -15.26 0.03
CA ILE A 11 6.40 -14.10 0.69
C ILE A 11 7.42 -13.40 -0.22
N ARG A 12 8.27 -14.16 -0.92
CA ARG A 12 9.25 -13.59 -1.87
C ARG A 12 8.58 -12.94 -3.09
N THR A 13 7.55 -13.59 -3.63
CA THR A 13 6.79 -13.03 -4.77
C THR A 13 6.10 -11.74 -4.36
N SER A 14 5.44 -11.71 -3.19
CA SER A 14 4.89 -10.49 -2.62
C SER A 14 5.98 -9.44 -2.41
N GLY A 15 7.17 -9.83 -1.94
CA GLY A 15 8.30 -8.92 -1.79
C GLY A 15 8.69 -8.22 -3.10
N VAL A 16 8.67 -8.95 -4.22
CA VAL A 16 8.88 -8.36 -5.56
C VAL A 16 7.77 -7.38 -5.92
N LEU A 17 6.51 -7.74 -5.68
CA LEU A 17 5.37 -6.84 -5.93
C LEU A 17 5.48 -5.55 -5.10
N PHE A 18 5.91 -5.64 -3.85
CA PHE A 18 6.19 -4.47 -3.01
C PHE A 18 7.32 -3.59 -3.59
N MET A 19 8.39 -4.20 -4.12
CA MET A 19 9.44 -3.43 -4.80
C MET A 19 8.92 -2.74 -6.07
N VAL A 20 8.05 -3.40 -6.84
CA VAL A 20 7.38 -2.81 -8.01
C VAL A 20 6.50 -1.63 -7.59
N SER A 21 5.73 -1.76 -6.50
CA SER A 21 4.96 -0.64 -5.94
C SER A 21 5.83 0.54 -5.54
N ALA A 22 7.02 0.29 -4.98
CA ALA A 22 7.97 1.36 -4.66
C ALA A 22 8.46 2.10 -5.92
N VAL A 23 8.69 1.38 -7.02
CA VAL A 23 9.05 2.00 -8.31
C VAL A 23 7.91 2.87 -8.82
N PHE A 24 6.66 2.40 -8.74
CA PHE A 24 5.51 3.20 -9.15
C PHE A 24 5.34 4.46 -8.31
N GLU A 25 5.53 4.39 -6.99
CA GLU A 25 5.50 5.59 -6.12
C GLU A 25 6.58 6.61 -6.51
N ILE A 26 7.78 6.15 -6.89
CA ILE A 26 8.86 7.03 -7.35
C ILE A 26 8.52 7.63 -8.72
N MET A 27 7.88 6.88 -9.62
CA MET A 27 7.46 7.41 -10.92
C MET A 27 6.34 8.46 -10.79
N ASP A 28 5.47 8.29 -9.80
CA ASP A 28 4.31 9.15 -9.57
C ASP A 28 4.55 10.26 -8.53
N TYR A 29 5.82 10.54 -8.21
CA TYR A 29 6.24 11.42 -7.10
C TYR A 29 5.68 12.85 -7.14
N ASN A 30 5.25 13.31 -8.32
CA ASN A 30 4.77 14.67 -8.56
C ASN A 30 3.24 14.74 -8.62
N SER A 31 2.54 13.61 -8.43
CA SER A 31 1.08 13.56 -8.41
C SER A 31 0.52 14.19 -7.14
N ALA A 32 -0.69 14.73 -7.24
CA ALA A 32 -1.38 15.27 -6.08
C ALA A 32 -1.94 14.13 -5.22
N VAL A 33 -2.00 14.31 -3.91
CA VAL A 33 -2.43 13.28 -2.95
C VAL A 33 -3.56 13.78 -2.05
N ALA A 34 -4.54 12.93 -1.75
CA ALA A 34 -5.59 13.26 -0.77
C ALA A 34 -5.06 13.04 0.66
N LEU A 35 -4.88 14.13 1.42
CA LEU A 35 -4.39 14.08 2.81
C LEU A 35 -5.16 15.05 3.71
N PHE A 36 -5.68 14.52 4.82
CA PHE A 36 -6.34 15.25 5.90
C PHE A 36 -7.43 16.21 5.38
N GLY A 37 -8.33 15.70 4.55
CA GLY A 37 -9.46 16.47 4.04
C GLY A 37 -9.14 17.48 2.94
N GLY A 38 -7.94 17.44 2.35
CA GLY A 38 -7.60 18.27 1.20
C GLY A 38 -6.67 17.57 0.22
N VAL A 39 -6.69 18.03 -1.03
CA VAL A 39 -5.73 17.61 -2.05
C VAL A 39 -4.43 18.40 -1.87
N ARG A 40 -3.32 17.69 -1.70
CA ARG A 40 -1.98 18.26 -1.45
C ARG A 40 -1.09 18.00 -2.67
N ALA A 41 -0.28 18.99 -3.01
CA ALA A 41 0.69 18.93 -4.12
C ALA A 41 2.04 19.51 -3.67
N GLY A 42 3.05 19.43 -4.54
CA GLY A 42 4.38 19.97 -4.28
C GLY A 42 5.11 19.21 -3.18
N ALA A 43 5.76 19.93 -2.26
CA ALA A 43 6.63 19.32 -1.23
C ALA A 43 5.92 18.29 -0.34
N VAL A 44 4.63 18.51 0.00
CA VAL A 44 3.86 17.58 0.83
C VAL A 44 3.60 16.26 0.09
N ALA A 45 3.25 16.33 -1.20
CA ALA A 45 3.05 15.14 -2.02
C ALA A 45 4.37 14.38 -2.25
N LEU A 46 5.46 15.12 -2.50
CA LEU A 46 6.79 14.51 -2.63
C LEU A 46 7.19 13.71 -1.39
N ILE A 47 7.00 14.28 -0.19
CA ILE A 47 7.26 13.58 1.08
C ILE A 47 6.38 12.34 1.21
N TYR A 48 5.09 12.45 0.87
CA TYR A 48 4.16 11.33 0.90
C TYR A 48 4.64 10.16 0.03
N HIS A 49 4.92 10.42 -1.25
CA HIS A 49 5.38 9.38 -2.19
C HIS A 49 6.71 8.78 -1.74
N PHE A 50 7.63 9.59 -1.23
CA PHE A 50 8.91 9.08 -0.73
C PHE A 50 8.74 8.17 0.49
N VAL A 51 7.86 8.54 1.43
CA VAL A 51 7.54 7.71 2.60
C VAL A 51 6.92 6.37 2.17
N PHE A 52 5.94 6.39 1.27
CA PHE A 52 5.31 5.15 0.78
C PHE A 52 6.27 4.30 -0.06
N ALA A 53 7.10 4.91 -0.91
CA ALA A 53 8.15 4.23 -1.65
C ALA A 53 9.13 3.53 -0.69
N ALA A 54 9.57 4.22 0.37
CA ALA A 54 10.47 3.64 1.37
C ALA A 54 9.80 2.48 2.13
N LEU A 55 8.56 2.65 2.57
CA LEU A 55 7.80 1.59 3.25
C LEU A 55 7.64 0.34 2.38
N TYR A 56 7.31 0.53 1.10
CA TYR A 56 7.17 -0.57 0.16
C TYR A 56 8.51 -1.23 -0.16
N ALA A 57 9.56 -0.46 -0.42
CA ALA A 57 10.90 -0.98 -0.69
C ALA A 57 11.44 -1.77 0.50
N LEU A 58 11.37 -1.20 1.71
CA LEU A 58 11.83 -1.87 2.93
C LEU A 58 11.01 -3.15 3.20
N SER A 59 9.68 -3.11 3.04
CA SER A 59 8.85 -4.31 3.17
C SER A 59 9.25 -5.38 2.15
N GLY A 60 9.47 -5.00 0.90
CA GLY A 60 9.90 -5.90 -0.18
C GLY A 60 11.26 -6.54 0.12
N ILE A 61 12.26 -5.74 0.51
CA ILE A 61 13.60 -6.21 0.89
C ILE A 61 13.51 -7.12 2.13
N GLY A 62 12.71 -6.75 3.13
CA GLY A 62 12.52 -7.52 4.35
C GLY A 62 11.91 -8.89 4.08
N MET A 63 10.92 -8.95 3.19
CA MET A 63 10.33 -10.20 2.70
C MET A 63 11.30 -11.05 1.89
N TRP A 64 12.11 -10.43 1.03
CA TRP A 64 13.07 -11.16 0.19
C TRP A 64 14.22 -11.77 1.01
N THR A 65 14.74 -10.99 1.96
CA THR A 65 15.92 -11.35 2.76
C THR A 65 15.61 -12.19 4.01
N SER A 66 14.33 -12.43 4.31
CA SER A 66 13.87 -13.21 5.48
C SER A 66 14.37 -12.68 6.82
N LYS A 67 14.70 -11.39 6.92
CA LYS A 67 15.29 -10.81 8.15
C LYS A 67 14.20 -10.52 9.20
N PRO A 68 14.52 -10.58 10.51
CA PRO A 68 13.57 -10.31 11.59
C PRO A 68 12.89 -8.93 11.49
N TRP A 69 13.62 -7.93 11.00
CA TRP A 69 13.08 -6.58 10.81
C TRP A 69 12.02 -6.54 9.71
N GLY A 70 12.06 -7.45 8.72
CA GLY A 70 11.12 -7.47 7.60
C GLY A 70 9.68 -7.70 8.04
N TYR A 71 9.46 -8.52 9.07
CA TYR A 71 8.15 -8.68 9.68
C TYR A 71 7.65 -7.35 10.28
N SER A 72 8.47 -6.71 11.12
CA SER A 72 8.09 -5.46 11.78
C SER A 72 7.84 -4.33 10.79
N THR A 73 8.68 -4.20 9.76
CA THR A 73 8.52 -3.21 8.69
C THR A 73 7.23 -3.41 7.90
N PHE A 74 6.90 -4.65 7.55
CA PHE A 74 5.66 -4.92 6.84
C PHE A 74 4.41 -4.64 7.70
N MET A 75 4.46 -4.98 9.00
CA MET A 75 3.38 -4.63 9.93
C MET A 75 3.24 -3.12 10.11
N ALA A 76 4.35 -2.38 10.19
CA ALA A 76 4.34 -0.92 10.23
C ALA A 76 3.77 -0.32 8.94
N THR A 77 4.19 -0.82 7.78
CA THR A 77 3.65 -0.42 6.47
C THR A 77 2.14 -0.67 6.39
N THR A 78 1.68 -1.81 6.90
CA THR A 78 0.26 -2.14 6.98
C THR A 78 -0.53 -1.16 7.86
N ALA A 79 0.01 -0.80 9.02
CA ALA A 79 -0.62 0.18 9.90
C ALA A 79 -0.70 1.56 9.24
N VAL A 80 0.40 2.04 8.65
CA VAL A 80 0.46 3.34 7.97
C VAL A 80 -0.50 3.37 6.77
N TYR A 81 -0.49 2.33 5.93
CA TYR A 81 -1.40 2.21 4.80
C TYR A 81 -2.87 2.19 5.25
N THR A 82 -3.17 1.49 6.33
CA THR A 82 -4.54 1.45 6.89
C THR A 82 -4.98 2.84 7.34
N ILE A 83 -4.14 3.55 8.10
CA ILE A 83 -4.42 4.92 8.53
C ILE A 83 -4.66 5.82 7.32
N ASP A 84 -3.81 5.70 6.29
CA ASP A 84 -3.94 6.46 5.04
C ASP A 84 -5.27 6.23 4.32
N LYS A 85 -5.73 4.98 4.20
CA LYS A 85 -7.01 4.70 3.54
C LYS A 85 -8.21 5.05 4.42
N VAL A 86 -8.11 4.86 5.73
CA VAL A 86 -9.16 5.26 6.67
C VAL A 86 -9.34 6.78 6.66
N GLN A 87 -8.28 7.59 6.70
CA GLN A 87 -8.43 9.04 6.61
C GLN A 87 -9.15 9.46 5.32
N LEU A 88 -8.87 8.78 4.21
CA LEU A 88 -9.45 9.10 2.90
C LEU A 88 -10.94 8.78 2.89
N MET A 89 -11.36 7.71 3.56
CA MET A 89 -12.79 7.41 3.78
C MET A 89 -13.49 8.39 4.71
N LEU A 90 -12.78 8.96 5.70
CA LEU A 90 -13.32 9.96 6.63
C LEU A 90 -13.55 11.33 5.98
N PHE A 91 -12.92 11.61 4.83
CA PHE A 91 -13.10 12.86 4.07
C PHE A 91 -13.58 12.61 2.64
N PRO A 92 -14.86 12.23 2.45
CA PRO A 92 -15.41 11.83 1.14
C PRO A 92 -15.29 12.91 0.07
N GLN A 93 -15.36 14.19 0.48
CA GLN A 93 -15.24 15.32 -0.43
C GLN A 93 -13.84 15.43 -1.03
N ALA A 94 -12.81 15.41 -0.18
CA ALA A 94 -11.41 15.47 -0.64
C ALA A 94 -11.06 14.25 -1.49
N PHE A 95 -11.64 13.10 -1.16
CA PHE A 95 -11.49 11.89 -1.95
C PHE A 95 -12.11 12.03 -3.36
N TYR A 96 -13.32 12.57 -3.47
CA TYR A 96 -13.95 12.84 -4.77
C TYR A 96 -13.10 13.77 -5.65
N ASP A 97 -12.60 14.86 -5.06
CA ASP A 97 -11.79 15.85 -5.77
C ASP A 97 -10.47 15.22 -6.28
N TYR A 98 -9.86 14.35 -5.47
CA TYR A 98 -8.69 13.56 -5.86
C TYR A 98 -8.97 12.59 -7.00
N VAL A 99 -10.06 11.82 -6.94
CA VAL A 99 -10.47 10.88 -7.99
C VAL A 99 -10.68 11.62 -9.32
N LEU A 100 -11.36 12.77 -9.30
CA LEU A 100 -11.56 13.58 -10.51
C LEU A 100 -10.25 14.09 -11.10
N GLN A 101 -9.27 14.43 -10.26
CA GLN A 101 -7.97 14.92 -10.73
C GLN A 101 -7.14 13.80 -11.37
N GLN A 102 -7.28 12.56 -10.90
CA GLN A 102 -6.60 11.41 -11.52
C GLN A 102 -7.26 10.98 -12.84
N LEU A 103 -8.58 11.10 -12.96
CA LEU A 103 -9.35 10.65 -14.13
C LEU A 103 -9.43 11.71 -15.25
N THR A 104 -8.40 12.55 -15.41
CA THR A 104 -8.36 13.66 -16.38
C THR A 104 -8.73 13.25 -17.81
N VAL A 105 -8.37 12.03 -18.23
CA VAL A 105 -8.66 11.49 -19.58
C VAL A 105 -10.11 11.00 -19.72
N THR A 106 -10.77 10.62 -18.63
CA THR A 106 -12.15 10.08 -18.61
C THR A 106 -13.15 11.01 -17.92
N ARG A 107 -12.74 12.25 -17.65
CA ARG A 107 -13.52 13.24 -16.88
C ARG A 107 -14.92 13.48 -17.44
N GLU A 108 -15.09 13.43 -18.76
CA GLU A 108 -16.38 13.59 -19.43
C GLU A 108 -17.33 12.42 -19.13
N ILE A 109 -16.82 11.18 -19.12
CA ILE A 109 -17.60 9.98 -18.82
C ILE A 109 -17.90 9.91 -17.31
N VAL A 110 -16.90 10.24 -16.48
CA VAL A 110 -17.02 10.23 -15.02
C VAL A 110 -17.97 11.32 -14.52
N GLY A 111 -18.01 12.47 -15.20
CA GLY A 111 -18.93 13.56 -14.90
C GLY A 111 -20.41 13.22 -15.15
N MET A 112 -20.71 12.14 -15.89
CA MET A 112 -22.08 11.64 -16.07
C MET A 112 -22.55 10.78 -14.89
N ILE A 113 -21.63 10.30 -14.05
CA ILE A 113 -21.95 9.45 -12.90
C ILE A 113 -22.29 10.36 -11.71
N PRO A 114 -23.42 10.15 -11.01
CA PRO A 114 -23.72 10.88 -9.78
C PRO A 114 -22.59 10.74 -8.77
N LYS A 115 -22.16 11.86 -8.19
CA LYS A 115 -21.04 11.93 -7.24
C LYS A 115 -21.19 10.92 -6.11
N GLU A 116 -22.39 10.77 -5.58
CA GLU A 116 -22.71 9.87 -4.47
C GLU A 116 -22.41 8.42 -4.85
N GLN A 117 -22.78 8.02 -6.07
CA GLN A 117 -22.53 6.67 -6.59
C GLN A 117 -21.04 6.45 -6.82
N LEU A 118 -20.35 7.42 -7.44
CA LEU A 118 -18.91 7.33 -7.69
C LEU A 118 -18.13 7.13 -6.39
N VAL A 119 -18.38 7.99 -5.40
CA VAL A 119 -17.74 7.91 -4.09
C VAL A 119 -18.06 6.58 -3.40
N GLN A 120 -19.31 6.13 -3.44
CA GLN A 120 -19.70 4.85 -2.85
C GLN A 120 -18.97 3.66 -3.49
N TYR A 121 -18.85 3.60 -4.82
CA TYR A 121 -18.16 2.51 -5.51
C TYR A 121 -16.68 2.44 -5.13
N PHE A 122 -16.01 3.59 -5.13
CA PHE A 122 -14.61 3.64 -4.73
C PHE A 122 -14.43 3.33 -3.24
N MET A 123 -15.31 3.80 -2.35
CA MET A 123 -15.24 3.46 -0.93
C MET A 123 -15.35 1.95 -0.70
N ILE A 124 -16.29 1.28 -1.38
CA ILE A 124 -16.43 -0.18 -1.32
C ILE A 124 -15.16 -0.84 -1.85
N ALA A 125 -14.62 -0.38 -2.99
CA ALA A 125 -13.39 -0.92 -3.55
C ALA A 125 -12.21 -0.79 -2.57
N TYR A 126 -12.01 0.38 -1.95
CA TYR A 126 -10.96 0.58 -0.94
C TYR A 126 -11.20 -0.24 0.32
N ALA A 127 -12.45 -0.42 0.75
CA ALA A 127 -12.76 -1.25 1.91
C ALA A 127 -12.41 -2.73 1.64
N VAL A 128 -12.75 -3.25 0.45
CA VAL A 128 -12.36 -4.60 0.03
C VAL A 128 -10.84 -4.73 -0.06
N LEU A 129 -10.15 -3.75 -0.64
CA LEU A 129 -8.69 -3.73 -0.71
C LEU A 129 -8.06 -3.75 0.68
N LEU A 130 -8.59 -2.97 1.63
CA LEU A 130 -8.14 -2.99 3.03
C LEU A 130 -8.37 -4.36 3.68
N LEU A 131 -9.51 -5.00 3.45
CA LEU A 131 -9.78 -6.34 3.96
C LEU A 131 -8.79 -7.37 3.39
N CYS A 132 -8.51 -7.32 2.07
CA CYS A 132 -7.50 -8.15 1.44
C CYS A 132 -6.10 -7.88 2.02
N TRP A 133 -5.78 -6.62 2.27
CA TRP A 133 -4.51 -6.20 2.85
C TRP A 133 -4.32 -6.77 4.26
N TRP A 134 -5.35 -6.66 5.11
CA TRP A 134 -5.35 -7.25 6.44
C TRP A 134 -5.33 -8.79 6.42
N GLY A 135 -6.00 -9.41 5.44
CA GLY A 135 -5.92 -10.85 5.21
C GLY A 135 -4.48 -11.30 4.91
N PHE A 136 -3.77 -10.55 4.07
CA PHE A 136 -2.36 -10.79 3.81
C PHE A 136 -1.48 -10.51 5.04
N ALA A 137 -1.81 -9.48 5.82
CA ALA A 137 -1.06 -9.21 7.04
C ALA A 137 -1.21 -10.31 8.10
N LEU A 138 -2.42 -10.85 8.25
CA LEU A 138 -2.67 -12.03 9.08
C LEU A 138 -1.88 -13.24 8.56
N TYR A 139 -1.85 -13.46 7.24
CA TYR A 139 -1.03 -14.53 6.64
C TYR A 139 0.46 -14.38 7.01
N ILE A 140 1.03 -13.18 6.88
CA ILE A 140 2.42 -12.90 7.27
C ILE A 140 2.62 -13.13 8.77
N HIS A 141 1.67 -12.71 9.61
CA HIS A 141 1.74 -12.95 11.05
C HIS A 141 1.74 -14.45 11.42
N MET A 142 0.90 -15.25 10.75
CA MET A 142 0.88 -16.70 10.92
C MET A 142 2.17 -17.36 10.43
N ARG A 143 2.84 -16.76 9.44
CA ARG A 143 4.12 -17.22 8.87
C ARG A 143 5.34 -16.50 9.43
N ARG A 144 5.22 -15.80 10.57
CA ARG A 144 6.32 -15.01 11.17
C ARG A 144 7.62 -15.79 11.40
N GLN A 145 7.55 -17.11 11.55
CA GLN A 145 8.71 -18.00 11.65
C GLN A 145 9.66 -17.86 10.46
N TYR A 146 9.16 -17.52 9.26
CA TYR A 146 9.97 -17.21 8.09
C TYR A 146 11.00 -16.10 8.34
N PHE A 147 10.65 -15.11 9.16
CA PHE A 147 11.53 -13.97 9.48
C PHE A 147 12.45 -14.24 10.68
N GLN A 148 12.25 -15.38 11.36
CA GLN A 148 13.04 -15.80 12.52
C GLN A 148 14.11 -16.83 12.15
N GLU A 149 14.14 -17.28 10.90
CA GLU A 149 15.11 -18.24 10.40
C GLU A 149 16.50 -17.60 10.50
N LYS A 150 17.28 -18.01 11.50
CA LYS A 150 18.71 -17.70 11.58
C LYS A 150 19.31 -18.17 10.26
N THR A 151 19.80 -17.24 9.46
CA THR A 151 20.75 -17.55 8.39
C THR A 151 21.96 -18.19 9.07
N SER A 152 21.92 -19.52 9.23
CA SER A 152 23.04 -20.34 9.65
C SER A 152 23.92 -20.45 8.42
N GLY A 153 24.76 -19.44 8.21
CA GLY A 153 25.51 -19.31 6.98
C GLY A 153 26.24 -17.97 6.87
N LEU A 154 27.19 -17.77 7.78
CA LEU A 154 28.56 -17.31 7.49
C LEU A 154 29.43 -17.70 8.69
#